data_AF-A0A7Y2BUS8-F1
#
_entry.id   AF-A0A7Y2BUS8-F1
#
_cell.length_a   1.000
_cell.length_b   1.000
_cell.length_c   1.000
_cell.angle_alpha   90.00
_cell.angle_beta   90.00
_cell.angle_gamma   90.00
#
_symmetry.space_group_name_H-M   'P 1'
#
loop_
_entity.id
_entity.type
_entity.pdbx_description
1 polymer ?
#
loop_
_entity_poly.entity_id
_entity_poly.type
_entity_poly.pdbx_seq_one_letter_code
_entity_poly.pdbx_strand_id
1 'polypeptide(L)' 'MHFYPDERVALFVDGSNLYATAKSLGFDIDYKRLLAFFGERARLIRAIYY' A
#
# COMPACT_ATOMS: atom_id res chain seq x y z
N MET A 1 -6.19 12.17 4.66
CA MET A 1 -6.33 12.14 3.18
C MET A 1 -7.81 12.02 2.85
N HIS A 2 -8.32 12.90 2.00
CA HIS A 2 -9.64 12.75 1.39
C HIS A 2 -9.44 11.99 0.08
N PHE A 3 -10.09 10.85 -0.07
CA PHE A 3 -10.16 10.11 -1.33
C PHE A 3 -11.54 10.33 -1.92
N TYR A 4 -11.60 10.57 -3.24
CA TYR A 4 -12.88 10.57 -3.93
C TYR A 4 -13.17 9.17 -4.48
N PRO A 5 -14.43 8.69 -4.45
CA PRO A 5 -14.77 7.34 -4.91
C PRO A 5 -14.28 7.02 -6.33
N ASP A 6 -14.30 8.00 -7.22
CA ASP A 6 -13.89 7.86 -8.62
C ASP A 6 -12.40 8.15 -8.88
N GLU A 7 -11.66 8.55 -7.85
CA GLU A 7 -10.24 8.87 -7.96
C GLU A 7 -9.42 7.61 -8.29
N ARG A 8 -8.53 7.71 -9.27
CA ARG A 8 -7.69 6.60 -9.70
C ARG A 8 -6.39 6.60 -8.90
N VAL A 9 -6.15 5.52 -8.15
CA VAL A 9 -4.96 5.40 -7.30
C VAL A 9 -4.09 4.24 -7.76
N ALA A 10 -2.77 4.40 -7.66
CA ALA A 10 -1.80 3.34 -7.86
C ALA A 10 -0.77 3.34 -6.71
N LEU A 11 -0.38 2.14 -6.28
CA LEU A 11 0.60 1.93 -5.21
C LEU A 11 1.89 1.32 -5.79
N PHE A 12 3.02 1.92 -5.45
CA PHE A 12 4.34 1.43 -5.83
C PHE A 12 5.20 1.37 -4.57
N VAL A 13 5.61 0.16 -4.20
CA VAL A 13 6.34 -0.10 -2.97
C VAL A 13 7.74 -0.57 -3.32
N ASP A 14 8.75 0.10 -2.77
CA ASP A 14 10.13 -0.39 -2.73
C ASP A 14 10.22 -1.48 -1.66
N GLY A 15 10.14 -2.73 -2.10
CA GLY A 15 10.02 -3.86 -1.22
C GLY A 15 11.28 -4.20 -0.47
N SER A 16 12.45 -4.05 -1.10
CA SER A 16 13.73 -4.33 -0.45
C SER A 16 13.99 -3.37 0.71
N ASN A 17 13.78 -2.07 0.47
CA ASN A 17 14.01 -1.06 1.50
C ASN A 17 12.94 -1.09 2.60
N LEU A 18 11.68 -1.30 2.22
CA LEU A 18 10.58 -1.40 3.18
C LEU A 18 10.71 -2.65 4.06
N TYR A 19 11.06 -3.79 3.48
CA TYR A 19 11.30 -5.03 4.23
C TYR A 19 12.47 -4.89 5.21
N ALA A 20 13.59 -4.31 4.78
CA ALA A 20 14.74 -4.07 5.65
C ALA A 20 14.38 -3.17 6.84
N THR A 21 13.60 -2.12 6.58
CA THR A 21 13.12 -1.18 7.61
C THR A 21 12.17 -1.85 8.59
N ALA A 22 11.16 -2.57 8.09
CA ALA A 22 10.18 -3.29 8.92
C ALA A 22 10.87 -4.32 9.83
N LYS A 23 11.84 -5.06 9.28
CA LYS A 23 12.68 -6.00 10.03
C LYS A 23 13.51 -5.31 11.12
N SER A 24 14.14 -4.17 10.81
CA SER A 24 14.91 -3.40 11.79
C SER A 24 14.05 -2.84 12.92
N LEU A 25 12.78 -2.55 12.65
CA LEU A 25 11.82 -2.02 13.62
C LEU A 25 11.01 -3.12 14.32
N GLY A 26 11.20 -4.39 13.93
CA GLY A 26 10.58 -5.54 14.57
C GLY A 26 9.07 -5.67 14.31
N PHE A 27 8.59 -5.21 13.16
CA PHE A 27 7.19 -5.39 12.78
C PHE A 27 7.03 -5.96 11.37
N ASP A 28 5.89 -6.62 11.15
CA ASP A 28 5.47 -7.10 9.85
C ASP A 28 4.45 -6.16 9.21
N ILE A 29 4.46 -6.11 7.88
CA ILE A 29 3.54 -5.26 7.12
C ILE A 29 2.37 -6.09 6.62
N ASP A 30 1.16 -5.68 6.99
CA ASP A 30 -0.08 -6.25 6.47
C ASP A 30 -0.46 -5.59 5.14
N TYR A 31 0.06 -6.15 4.05
CA TYR A 31 -0.26 -5.70 2.69
C TYR A 31 -1.73 -5.92 2.32
N LYS A 32 -2.42 -6.89 2.93
CA LYS A 32 -3.85 -7.13 2.65
C LYS A 32 -4.68 -5.96 3.17
N ARG A 33 -4.40 -5.54 4.41
CA ARG A 33 -5.06 -4.38 5.01
C ARG A 33 -4.73 -3.08 4.27
N LEU A 34 -3.49 -2.95 3.77
CA LEU A 34 -3.10 -1.82 2.93
C LEU A 34 -3.93 -1.78 1.63
N LEU A 35 -4.02 -2.89 0.91
CA LEU A 35 -4.79 -2.98 -0.33
C LEU A 35 -6.28 -2.70 -0.11
N ALA A 36 -6.87 -3.28 0.94
CA ALA A 36 -8.28 -3.05 1.30
C ALA A 36 -8.54 -1.55 1.58
N PHE A 37 -7.68 -0.90 2.36
CA PHE A 37 -7.83 0.52 2.69
C PHE A 37 -7.93 1.41 1.45
N PHE A 38 -7.10 1.19 0.44
CA PHE A 38 -7.14 1.98 -0.79
C PHE A 38 -8.28 1.55 -1.73
N GLY A 39 -8.57 0.25 -1.82
CA GLY A 39 -9.66 -0.28 -2.65
C GLY A 39 -11.05 0.11 -2.17
N GLU A 40 -11.25 0.31 -0.86
CA GLU A 40 -12.52 0.76 -0.28
C GLU A 40 -12.79 2.26 -0.48
N ARG A 41 -11.75 3.06 -0.74
CA ARG A 41 -11.82 4.52 -0.71
C ARG A 41 -11.63 5.19 -2.06
N ALA A 42 -11.07 4.48 -3.02
CA ALA A 42 -10.76 4.98 -4.35
C ALA A 42 -10.71 3.81 -5.36
N ARG A 43 -10.63 4.14 -6.64
CA ARG A 43 -10.42 3.15 -7.70
C ARG A 43 -8.94 2.76 -7.76
N LEU A 44 -8.56 1.74 -7.00
CA LEU A 44 -7.22 1.16 -7.04
C LEU A 44 -6.96 0.47 -8.40
N ILE A 45 -6.14 1.10 -9.24
CA ILE A 45 -5.81 0.63 -10.58
C ILE A 45 -4.68 -0.40 -10.55
N ARG A 46 -3.70 -0.19 -9.66
CA ARG A 46 -2.51 -1.03 -9.59
C ARG A 46 -1.86 -0.97 -8.21
N ALA A 47 -1.29 -2.09 -7.79
CA ALA A 47 -0.37 -2.15 -6.68
C ALA A 47 0.82 -3.03 -7.09
N ILE A 48 2.04 -2.50 -6.99
CA ILE A 48 3.28 -3.21 -7.32
C ILE A 48 4.22 -3.15 -6.13
N TYR A 49 4.78 -4.31 -5.82
CA TYR A 49 5.87 -4.48 -4.86
C TYR A 49 7.13 -4.85 -5.65
N TYR A 50 8.15 -3.99 -5.58
CA TYR A 50 9.42 -4.14 -6.28
C TYR A 50 10.49 -4.81 -5.40
#